data_AF-A0A974YA23-F1
#
_entry.id   AF-A0A974YA23-F1
#
_cell.length_a   1.000
_cell.length_b   1.000
_cell.length_c   1.000
_cell.angle_alpha   90.00
_cell.angle_beta   90.00
_cell.angle_gamma   90.00
#
_symmetry.space_group_name_H-M   'P 1'
#
loop_
_entity.id
_entity.type
_entity.pdbx_description
1 polymer ?
#
loop_
_entity_poly.entity_id
_entity_poly.type
_entity_poly.pdbx_seq_one_letter_code
_entity_poly.pdbx_strand_id
1 'polypeptide(L)'
;MKAEQHALEESFYRECARLLDVVHTYRPWIGRPPNRWNNRHPGNGRFPGFGTIRMHAPNHIHVSLRQPIVLNRTCRSVDEVYDLLRKLKLKAKE
;
A
#
# COMPACT_ATOMS: atom_id res chain seq x y z
N MET A 1 10.07 8.43 13.03
CA MET A 1 10.20 7.02 12.60
C MET A 1 11.63 6.81 12.12
N LYS A 2 12.18 5.60 12.26
CA LYS A 2 13.57 5.32 11.85
C LYS A 2 13.65 5.32 10.32
N ALA A 3 14.76 5.79 9.75
CA ALA A 3 14.96 5.83 8.29
C ALA A 3 14.77 4.45 7.62
N GLU A 4 15.17 3.39 8.31
CA GLU A 4 14.98 1.99 7.91
C GLU A 4 13.51 1.63 7.68
N GLN A 5 12.61 2.16 8.51
CA GLN A 5 11.17 1.92 8.38
C GLN A 5 10.60 2.59 7.13
N HIS A 6 11.06 3.81 6.82
CA HIS A 6 10.65 4.50 5.60
C HIS A 6 11.15 3.79 4.34
N ALA A 7 12.38 3.29 4.34
CA ALA A 7 12.90 2.50 3.24
C ALA A 7 12.10 1.20 3.02
N LEU A 8 11.70 0.53 4.12
CA LEU A 8 10.88 -0.68 4.05
C LEU A 8 9.49 -0.37 3.48
N GLU A 9 8.82 0.66 3.99
CA GLU A 9 7.51 1.10 3.47
C GLU A 9 7.58 1.51 1.99
N GLU A 10 8.60 2.27 1.60
CA GLU A 10 8.80 2.68 0.21
C GLU A 10 8.97 1.48 -0.72
N SER A 11 9.82 0.53 -0.34
CA SER A 11 10.05 -0.70 -1.12
C SER A 11 8.76 -1.51 -1.27
N PHE A 12 7.95 -1.58 -0.21
CA PHE A 12 6.66 -2.24 -0.20
C PHE A 12 5.66 -1.60 -1.17
N TYR A 13 5.45 -0.29 -1.05
CA TYR A 13 4.48 0.40 -1.91
C TYR A 13 4.91 0.39 -3.38
N ARG A 14 6.22 0.48 -3.65
CA ARG A 14 6.78 0.36 -4.99
C ARG A 14 6.50 -1.01 -5.60
N GLU A 15 6.66 -2.08 -4.84
CA GLU A 15 6.38 -3.43 -5.30
C GLU A 15 4.88 -3.66 -5.54
N CYS A 16 4.01 -3.16 -4.65
CA CYS A 16 2.56 -3.17 -4.87
C CYS A 16 2.16 -2.44 -6.16
N ALA A 17 2.76 -1.27 -6.42
CA ALA A 17 2.55 -0.50 -7.64
C ALA A 17 2.97 -1.27 -8.90
N ARG A 18 4.13 -1.93 -8.86
CA ARG A 18 4.63 -2.80 -9.93
C ARG A 18 3.68 -3.97 -10.22
N LEU A 19 3.13 -4.58 -9.18
CA LEU A 19 2.19 -5.71 -9.32
C LEU A 19 0.87 -5.26 -9.94
N LEU A 20 0.32 -4.15 -9.46
CA LEU A 20 -0.92 -3.54 -9.95
C LEU A 20 -0.77 -2.78 -11.28
N ASP A 21 0.46 -2.61 -11.77
CA ASP A 21 0.75 -1.83 -12.98
C ASP A 21 0.25 -0.38 -12.90
N VAL A 22 0.55 0.28 -11.77
CA VAL A 22 0.12 1.66 -11.49
C VAL A 22 1.26 2.48 -10.92
N VAL A 23 1.23 3.78 -11.19
CA VAL A 23 2.17 4.74 -10.59
C VAL A 23 1.73 5.06 -9.15
N HIS A 24 2.61 4.79 -8.19
CA HIS A 24 2.49 5.23 -6.81
C HIS A 24 3.70 6.07 -6.42
N THR A 25 3.46 7.21 -5.76
CA THR A 25 4.53 8.06 -5.23
C THR A 25 4.56 7.95 -3.71
N TYR A 26 5.62 7.35 -3.18
CA TYR A 26 5.86 7.32 -1.74
C TYR A 26 6.19 8.72 -1.22
N ARG A 27 5.56 9.10 -0.11
CA ARG A 27 5.87 10.34 0.62
C ARG A 27 6.22 9.99 2.06
N PRO A 28 7.48 10.08 2.48
CA PRO A 28 7.86 9.79 3.85
C PRO A 28 7.22 10.79 4.82
N TRP A 29 6.98 10.35 6.05
CA TRP A 29 6.49 11.24 7.09
C TRP A 29 7.58 12.24 7.48
N ILE A 30 7.27 13.53 7.41
CA ILE A 30 8.22 14.63 7.67
C ILE A 30 8.57 14.84 9.16
N GLY A 31 8.12 13.94 10.05
CA GLY A 31 8.50 13.94 11.47
C GLY A 31 7.93 15.09 12.31
N ARG A 32 7.11 15.97 11.73
CA ARG A 32 6.52 17.11 12.46
C ARG A 32 5.35 16.63 13.32
N PRO A 33 5.16 17.19 14.53
CA PRO A 33 3.96 16.92 15.31
C PRO A 33 2.70 17.21 14.48
N PRO A 34 1.66 16.36 14.52
CA PRO A 34 0.42 16.64 13.83
C PRO A 34 -0.14 17.97 14.31
N ASN A 35 -0.47 18.85 13.36
CA ASN A 35 -1.18 20.10 13.58
C ASN A 35 -2.46 20.04 12.75
N ARG A 36 -3.37 21.01 12.95
CA ARG A 36 -4.67 21.05 12.27
C ARG A 36 -4.58 20.97 10.73
N TRP A 37 -3.44 21.31 10.15
CA TRP A 37 -3.26 21.52 8.70
C TRP A 37 -2.32 20.52 8.02
N ASN A 38 -1.43 19.84 8.75
CA ASN A 38 -0.33 19.07 8.16
C ASN A 38 -0.68 17.62 7.77
N ASN A 39 -1.76 17.05 8.29
CA ASN A 39 -2.17 15.67 8.00
C ASN A 39 -3.34 15.57 7.01
N ARG A 40 -3.45 16.54 6.07
CA ARG A 40 -4.54 16.59 5.07
C ARG A 40 -4.23 15.82 3.79
N HIS A 41 -3.00 15.35 3.62
CA HIS A 41 -2.68 14.49 2.50
C HIS A 41 -3.30 13.10 2.70
N PRO A 42 -3.79 12.45 1.64
CA PRO A 42 -4.49 11.17 1.72
C PRO A 42 -3.67 9.97 2.25
N GLY A 43 -2.40 10.20 2.59
CA GLY A 43 -1.43 9.21 3.06
C GLY A 43 -0.88 8.35 1.94
N ASN A 44 0.17 7.57 2.27
CA ASN A 44 0.63 6.49 1.42
C ASN A 44 -0.43 5.37 1.36
N GLY A 45 -0.31 4.51 0.35
CA GLY A 45 -1.19 3.35 0.23
C GLY A 45 -2.49 3.57 -0.51
N ARG A 46 -2.65 4.69 -1.23
CA ARG A 46 -3.72 4.84 -2.23
C ARG A 46 -3.19 4.48 -3.61
N PHE A 47 -3.82 3.52 -4.26
CA PHE A 47 -3.46 3.06 -5.60
C PHE A 47 -4.57 3.51 -6.57
N PRO A 48 -4.30 4.50 -7.45
CA PRO A 48 -5.28 5.01 -8.40
C PRO A 48 -5.95 3.89 -9.21
N GLY A 49 -7.27 3.93 -9.38
CA GLY A 49 -8.03 2.89 -10.08
C GLY A 49 -8.29 1.61 -9.28
N PHE A 50 -7.41 1.24 -8.35
CA PHE A 50 -7.50 -0.03 -7.63
C PHE A 50 -8.15 0.09 -6.25
N GLY A 51 -7.79 1.10 -5.46
CA GLY A 51 -8.25 1.24 -4.08
C GLY A 51 -7.13 1.64 -3.11
N THR A 52 -7.06 0.96 -1.97
CA THR A 52 -6.07 1.25 -0.93
C THR A 52 -5.38 -0.01 -0.42
N ILE A 53 -4.06 0.04 -0.28
CA ILE A 53 -3.25 -0.95 0.43
C ILE A 53 -2.46 -0.15 1.46
N ARG A 54 -2.70 -0.32 2.76
CA ARG A 54 -2.09 0.48 3.83
C ARG A 54 -1.30 -0.41 4.78
N MET A 55 -0.01 -0.11 4.93
CA MET A 55 0.84 -0.73 5.94
C MET A 55 0.74 0.05 7.25
N HIS A 56 0.20 -0.57 8.29
CA HIS A 56 0.18 -0.01 9.65
C HIS A 56 1.37 -0.54 10.47
N ALA A 57 1.73 -1.80 10.24
CA ALA A 57 2.93 -2.45 10.75
C ALA A 57 3.36 -3.54 9.75
N PRO A 58 4.60 -4.06 9.81
CA PRO A 58 5.06 -5.14 8.93
C PRO A 58 4.18 -6.40 8.97
N ASN A 59 3.50 -6.61 10.11
CA ASN A 59 2.57 -7.72 10.35
C ASN A 59 1.08 -7.30 10.35
N HIS A 60 0.78 -6.07 9.94
CA HIS A 60 -0.59 -5.56 9.91
C HIS A 60 -0.75 -4.64 8.69
N ILE A 61 -1.25 -5.24 7.61
CA ILE A 61 -1.43 -4.55 6.34
C ILE A 61 -2.89 -4.68 5.93
N HIS A 62 -3.53 -3.55 5.65
CA HIS A 62 -4.92 -3.53 5.22
C HIS A 62 -4.99 -3.39 3.70
N VAL A 63 -5.63 -4.35 3.03
CA VAL A 63 -5.83 -4.38 1.59
C VAL A 63 -7.32 -4.19 1.32
N SER A 64 -7.69 -3.07 0.70
CA SER A 64 -9.04 -2.77 0.24
C SER A 64 -9.01 -2.36 -1.22
N LEU A 65 -9.26 -3.31 -2.11
CA LEU A 65 -9.28 -3.14 -3.55
C LEU A 65 -10.72 -3.20 -4.07
N ARG A 66 -10.99 -2.45 -5.14
CA ARG A 66 -12.26 -2.42 -5.87
C ARG A 66 -12.13 -3.00 -7.27
N GLN A 67 -10.92 -3.05 -7.81
CA GLN A 67 -10.59 -3.64 -9.10
C GLN A 67 -9.34 -4.51 -8.96
N PRO A 68 -9.21 -5.61 -9.73
CA PRO A 68 -10.22 -6.21 -10.62
C PRO A 68 -11.38 -6.88 -9.86
N ILE A 69 -11.19 -7.19 -8.57
CA ILE A 69 -12.20 -7.80 -7.69
C ILE A 69 -12.36 -6.91 -6.45
N VAL A 70 -13.59 -6.78 -5.96
CA VAL A 70 -13.85 -6.15 -4.66
C VAL A 70 -13.29 -7.05 -3.56
N LEU A 71 -12.21 -6.62 -2.94
CA LEU A 71 -11.50 -7.35 -1.90
C LEU A 71 -11.29 -6.42 -0.70
N ASN A 72 -11.61 -6.90 0.48
CA ASN A 72 -11.27 -6.23 1.74
C ASN A 72 -10.70 -7.25 2.71
N ARG A 73 -9.41 -7.16 3.03
CA ARG A 73 -8.71 -8.13 3.86
C ARG A 73 -7.55 -7.49 4.62
N THR A 74 -7.31 -7.98 5.82
CA THR A 74 -6.08 -7.68 6.58
C THR A 74 -5.09 -8.83 6.41
N CYS A 75 -3.86 -8.50 6.03
CA CYS A 75 -2.74 -9.43 5.86
C CYS A 75 -1.76 -9.30 7.04
N ARG A 76 -1.14 -10.43 7.40
CA ARG A 76 -0.21 -10.54 8.53
C ARG A 76 1.26 -10.50 8.13
N SER A 77 1.55 -10.43 6.83
CA SER A 77 2.89 -10.27 6.30
C SER A 77 2.86 -9.55 4.95
N VAL A 78 4.02 -9.04 4.55
CA VAL A 78 4.24 -8.43 3.23
C VAL A 78 4.09 -9.47 2.11
N ASP A 79 4.64 -10.67 2.31
CA ASP A 79 4.58 -11.75 1.31
C ASP A 79 3.14 -12.17 1.01
N GLU A 80 2.28 -12.22 2.03
CA GLU A 80 0.86 -12.53 1.85
C GLU A 80 0.16 -11.52 0.93
N VAL A 81 0.54 -10.24 1.01
CA VAL A 81 0.01 -9.19 0.12
C VAL A 81 0.50 -9.41 -1.30
N TYR A 82 1.78 -9.71 -1.50
CA TYR A 82 2.34 -9.93 -2.83
C TYR A 82 1.73 -11.16 -3.51
N ASP A 83 1.57 -12.26 -2.79
CA ASP A 83 0.91 -13.46 -3.32
C ASP A 83 -0.55 -13.19 -3.70
N LEU A 84 -1.25 -12.41 -2.89
CA LEU A 84 -2.62 -11.99 -3.17
C LEU A 84 -2.70 -11.13 -4.43
N LEU A 85 -1.82 -10.13 -4.58
CA LEU A 85 -1.77 -9.28 -5.77
C LEU A 85 -1.38 -10.05 -7.03
N ARG A 86 -0.44 -11.00 -6.94
CA ARG A 86 -0.07 -11.89 -8.05
C ARG A 86 -1.26 -12.73 -8.51
N LYS A 87 -2.02 -13.32 -7.58
CA LYS A 87 -3.24 -14.08 -7.89
C LYS A 87 -4.30 -13.22 -8.58
N LEU A 88 -4.45 -11.96 -8.16
CA LEU A 88 -5.37 -11.02 -8.82
C LEU A 88 -4.93 -10.66 -10.24
N LYS A 89 -3.63 -10.48 -10.48
CA LYS A 89 -3.08 -10.19 -11.80
C LYS A 89 -3.30 -11.33 -12.80
N LEU A 90 -3.22 -12.58 -12.33
CA LEU A 90 -3.53 -13.75 -13.15
C LEU A 90 -5.00 -13.76 -13.58
N LYS A 91 -5.92 -13.51 -12.64
CA LYS A 91 -7.36 -13.48 -12.91
C LYS A 91 -7.82 -12.35 -13.83
N ALA A 92 -7.08 -11.25 -13.91
CA ALA A 92 -7.41 -10.13 -14.79
C ALA A 92 -6.97 -10.32 -16.25
N LYS A 93 -6.16 -11.36 -16.54
CA LYS A 93 -5.69 -11.70 -17.90
C LYS A 93 -6.49 -12.82 -18.57
N GLU A 94 -7.33 -13.53 -17.82
CA GLU A 94 -8.31 -14.50 -18.35
C GLU A 94 -9.58 -13.78 -18.81
#